data_AF-A0A3P1SC04-F1
#
_entry.id   AF-A0A3P1SC04-F1
#
_cell.length_a   1.000
_cell.length_b   1.000
_cell.length_c   1.000
_cell.angle_alpha   90.00
_cell.angle_beta   90.00
_cell.angle_gamma   90.00
#
_symmetry.space_group_name_H-M   'P 1'
#
loop_
_entity.id
_entity.type
_entity.pdbx_description
1 polymer ?
#
loop_
_entity_poly.entity_id
_entity_poly.type
_entity_poly.pdbx_seq_one_letter_code
_entity_poly.pdbx_strand_id
1 'polypeptide(L)' 'MDCASHRFEQMGLQVSFGAHVREADSFFTSSIESRVVDLHEAFADPTVHGIMTVIGGYNSNELLPYLDYELIAANPKRR' A
#
# COMPACT_ATOMS: atom_id res chain seq x y z
N MET A 1 1.41 -10.75 -9.73
CA MET A 1 0.24 -9.99 -9.23
C MET A 1 -1.04 -10.73 -9.59
N ASP A 2 -1.24 -11.10 -10.86
CA ASP A 2 -2.49 -11.71 -11.36
C ASP A 2 -2.94 -12.97 -10.61
N CYS A 3 -2.03 -13.90 -10.33
CA CYS A 3 -2.35 -15.12 -9.58
C CYS A 3 -2.74 -14.84 -8.11
N ALA A 4 -2.19 -13.79 -7.49
CA ALA A 4 -2.57 -13.38 -6.14
C ALA A 4 -3.92 -12.65 -6.15
N SER A 5 -4.15 -11.73 -7.10
CA SER A 5 -5.44 -11.05 -7.28
C SER A 5 -6.56 -12.06 -7.48
N HIS A 6 -6.36 -13.03 -8.39
CA HIS A 6 -7.33 -14.09 -8.63
C HIS A 6 -7.65 -14.89 -7.36
N ARG A 7 -6.64 -15.13 -6.50
CA ARG A 7 -6.87 -15.84 -5.25
C ARG A 7 -7.71 -15.02 -4.28
N PHE A 8 -7.47 -13.71 -4.15
CA PHE A 8 -8.27 -12.83 -3.30
C PHE A 8 -9.70 -12.68 -3.81
N GLU A 9 -9.88 -12.56 -5.14
CA GLU A 9 -11.20 -12.54 -5.77
C GLU A 9 -11.99 -13.82 -5.50
N GLN A 10 -11.35 -14.99 -5.55
CA GLN A 10 -11.96 -16.27 -5.16
C GLN A 10 -12.38 -16.32 -3.68
N MET A 11 -11.76 -15.50 -2.82
CA MET A 11 -12.17 -15.33 -1.42
C MET A 11 -13.29 -14.29 -1.26
N GLY A 12 -13.79 -13.70 -2.35
CA GLY A 12 -14.84 -12.68 -2.35
C GLY A 12 -14.35 -11.26 -2.08
N LEU A 13 -13.03 -11.02 -2.18
CA LEU A 13 -12.43 -9.71 -1.94
C LEU A 13 -12.29 -8.93 -3.25
N GLN A 14 -12.45 -7.61 -3.17
CA GLN A 14 -12.10 -6.70 -4.25
C GLN A 14 -10.64 -6.25 -4.10
N VAL A 15 -9.88 -6.29 -5.19
CA VAL A 15 -8.46 -5.93 -5.19
C VAL A 15 -8.26 -4.68 -6.03
N SER A 16 -7.67 -3.66 -5.43
CA SER A 16 -7.16 -2.47 -6.11
C SER A 16 -5.65 -2.33 -5.85
N PHE A 17 -4.99 -1.48 -6.63
CA PHE A 17 -3.56 -1.24 -6.54
C PHE A 17 -3.30 0.25 -6.37
N GLY A 18 -2.30 0.61 -5.57
CA GLY A 18 -1.79 1.97 -5.49
C GLY A 18 -1.25 2.44 -6.84
N ALA A 19 -1.20 3.76 -7.04
CA ALA A 19 -0.80 4.35 -8.31
C ALA A 19 0.65 4.03 -8.69
N HIS A 20 1.51 3.80 -7.69
CA HIS A 20 2.96 3.68 -7.88
C HIS A 20 3.50 2.25 -7.73
N VAL A 21 2.65 1.22 -7.59
CA VAL A 21 3.08 -0.17 -7.35
C VAL A 21 3.90 -0.80 -8.49
N ARG A 22 3.94 -0.17 -9.66
CA ARG A 22 4.71 -0.60 -10.84
C ARG A 22 5.95 0.26 -11.10
N GLU A 23 6.18 1.30 -10.31
CA GLU A 23 7.42 2.08 -10.37
C GLU A 23 8.59 1.21 -9.88
N ALA A 24 9.71 1.29 -10.60
CA ALA A 24 10.93 0.57 -10.25
C ALA A 24 12.16 1.37 -10.68
N ASP A 25 13.07 1.62 -9.73
CA ASP A 25 14.39 2.19 -9.93
C ASP A 25 15.47 1.10 -10.05
N SER A 26 16.74 1.49 -10.05
CA SER A 26 17.88 0.56 -10.13
C SER A 26 18.02 -0.40 -8.94
N PHE A 27 17.27 -0.18 -7.86
CA PHE A 27 17.22 -1.03 -6.67
C PHE A 27 15.91 -1.83 -6.58
N PHE A 28 15.11 -1.86 -7.65
CA PHE A 28 13.80 -2.50 -7.68
C PHE A 28 12.83 -1.95 -6.63
N THR A 29 12.95 -0.65 -6.33
CA THR A 29 12.04 0.08 -5.44
C THR A 29 11.48 1.32 -6.14
N SER A 30 10.68 2.11 -5.42
CA SER A 30 10.17 3.40 -5.87
C SER A 30 10.58 4.50 -4.89
N SER A 31 10.38 5.75 -5.31
CA SER A 31 10.70 6.90 -4.47
C SER A 31 9.99 6.84 -3.10
N ILE A 32 10.54 7.51 -2.09
CA ILE A 32 9.89 7.62 -0.76
C ILE A 32 8.52 8.28 -0.92
N GLU A 33 8.43 9.36 -1.72
CA GLU A 33 7.19 10.09 -1.97
C GLU A 33 6.11 9.19 -2.58
N SER A 34 6.42 8.46 -3.64
CA SER A 34 5.50 7.52 -4.30
C SER A 34 4.92 6.49 -3.32
N ARG A 35 5.77 5.92 -2.46
CA ARG A 35 5.37 4.92 -1.45
C ARG A 35 4.52 5.51 -0.33
N VAL A 36 4.86 6.74 0.11
CA VAL A 36 4.09 7.46 1.13
C VAL A 36 2.72 7.83 0.60
N VAL A 37 2.63 8.32 -0.64
CA VAL A 37 1.36 8.67 -1.31
C VAL A 37 0.45 7.45 -1.41
N ASP A 38 0.92 6.33 -1.95
CA ASP A 38 0.13 5.10 -2.06
C ASP A 38 -0.42 4.64 -0.69
N LEU A 39 0.42 4.72 0.35
CA LEU A 39 0.00 4.32 1.70
C LEU A 39 -1.01 5.28 2.30
N HIS A 40 -0.80 6.59 2.18
CA HIS A 40 -1.73 7.60 2.68
C HIS A 40 -3.07 7.56 1.95
N GLU A 41 -3.08 7.38 0.63
CA GLU A 41 -4.31 7.22 -0.15
C GLU A 41 -5.10 5.98 0.29
N ALA A 42 -4.42 4.84 0.50
CA ALA A 42 -5.06 3.63 1.01
C ALA A 42 -5.64 3.81 2.42
N PHE A 43 -4.99 4.62 3.27
CA PHE A 43 -5.53 4.99 4.58
C PHE A 43 -6.70 5.97 4.48
N ALA A 44 -6.64 6.96 3.58
CA ALA A 44 -7.69 7.96 3.41
C ALA A 44 -8.96 7.42 2.74
N ASP A 45 -8.84 6.39 1.90
CA ASP A 45 -9.98 5.81 1.18
C ASP A 45 -10.88 4.99 2.13
N PRO A 46 -12.15 5.42 2.34
CA PRO A 46 -13.08 4.71 3.21
C PRO A 46 -13.59 3.38 2.62
N THR A 47 -13.37 3.12 1.32
CA THR A 47 -13.75 1.87 0.66
C THR A 47 -12.70 0.76 0.86
N VAL A 48 -11.49 1.13 1.27
CA VAL A 48 -10.39 0.20 1.57
C VAL A 48 -10.55 -0.36 2.99
N HIS A 49 -10.69 -1.68 3.10
CA HIS A 49 -10.86 -2.40 4.38
C HIS A 49 -9.60 -3.14 4.84
N GLY A 50 -8.63 -3.34 3.94
CA GLY A 50 -7.36 -3.98 4.24
C GLY A 50 -6.26 -3.48 3.30
N ILE A 51 -5.04 -3.37 3.82
CA ILE A 51 -3.86 -2.93 3.07
C ILE A 51 -2.85 -4.07 3.10
N MET A 52 -2.36 -4.47 1.93
CA MET A 52 -1.38 -5.54 1.78
C MET A 52 -0.20 -5.06 0.94
N THR A 53 1.02 -5.26 1.46
CA THR A 53 2.25 -4.97 0.70
C THR A 53 2.44 -5.97 -0.43
N VAL A 54 2.92 -5.52 -1.59
CA VAL A 54 3.24 -6.41 -2.72
C VAL A 54 4.28 -7.45 -2.32
N ILE A 55 5.36 -7.02 -1.67
CA ILE A 55 6.44 -7.85 -1.11
C ILE A 55 7.22 -6.99 -0.09
N GLY A 56 8.12 -7.64 0.67
CA GLY A 56 9.11 -6.95 1.50
C GLY A 56 10.28 -6.36 0.70
N GLY A 57 11.39 -6.11 1.38
CA GLY A 57 12.58 -5.46 0.83
C GLY A 57 13.50 -5.01 1.96
N TYR A 58 14.22 -3.90 1.78
CA TYR A 58 15.21 -3.42 2.76
C TYR A 58 14.96 -1.99 3.25
N ASN A 59 13.96 -1.30 2.71
CA ASN A 59 13.87 0.16 2.66
C ASN A 59 12.52 0.70 3.13
N SER A 60 11.68 -0.11 3.79
CA SER A 60 10.41 0.37 4.39
C SER A 60 10.64 1.30 5.57
N ASN A 61 11.77 1.18 6.26
CA ASN A 61 12.17 2.07 7.37
C ASN A 61 12.39 3.52 6.92
N GLU A 62 12.68 3.75 5.64
CA GLU A 62 12.82 5.11 5.06
C GLU A 62 11.52 5.91 5.14
N LEU A 63 10.37 5.23 5.18
CA LEU A 63 9.05 5.88 5.16
C LEU A 63 8.69 6.52 6.51
N LEU A 64 9.24 5.98 7.62
CA LEU A 64 8.80 6.31 8.98
C LEU A 64 8.77 7.82 9.29
N PRO A 65 9.77 8.64 8.90
CA PRO A 65 9.74 10.08 9.17
C PRO A 65 8.68 10.85 8.38
N TYR A 66 8.11 10.24 7.32
CA TYR A 66 7.21 10.89 6.37
C TYR A 66 5.76 10.42 6.49
N LEU A 67 5.48 9.47 7.39
CA LEU A 67 4.12 9.00 7.62
C LEU A 67 3.30 10.04 8.38
N ASP A 68 2.12 10.33 7.87
CA ASP A 68 1.09 11.07 8.59
C ASP A 68 0.39 10.12 9.56
N TYR A 69 0.95 10.01 10.77
CA TYR A 69 0.42 9.15 11.81
C TYR A 69 -0.97 9.59 12.30
N GLU A 70 -1.33 10.87 12.17
CA GLU A 70 -2.66 11.37 12.55
C GLU A 70 -3.71 10.91 11.52
N LEU A 71 -3.41 11.01 10.22
CA LEU A 71 -4.24 10.45 9.15
C LEU A 71 -4.47 8.94 9.35
N ILE A 72 -3.40 8.20 9.64
CA ILE A 72 -3.45 6.75 9.88
C ILE A 72 -4.32 6.44 11.11
N ALA A 73 -4.12 7.17 12.21
CA ALA A 73 -4.88 6.99 13.45
C ALA A 73 -6.37 7.30 13.27
N ALA A 74 -6.70 8.33 12.48
CA ALA A 74 -8.07 8.72 12.16
C ALA A 74 -8.81 7.70 11.26
N ASN A 75 -8.08 6.90 10.46
CA ASN A 75 -8.65 5.97 9.49
C ASN A 75 -8.23 4.51 9.71
N PRO A 76 -8.59 3.87 10.83
CA PRO A 76 -8.11 2.54 11.15
C PRO A 76 -8.72 1.45 10.25
N LYS A 77 -7.87 0.63 9.61
CA LYS A 77 -8.26 -0.49 8.73
C LYS A 77 -8.40 -1.82 9.49
N ARG A 78 -9.30 -1.84 10.48
CA ARG A 78 -9.45 -2.94 11.45
C ARG A 78 -10.87 -3.51 11.55
N ARG A 79 -11.68 -3.33 10.50
CA ARG A 79 -13.07 -3.77 10.44
C ARG A 79 -13.42 -4.31 9.06
#